data_AF-A0A833MWP5-F1
#
_entry.id   AF-A0A833MWP5-F1
#
_cell.length_a   1.000
_cell.length_b   1.000
_cell.length_c   1.000
_cell.angle_alpha   90.00
_cell.angle_beta   90.00
_cell.angle_gamma   90.00
#
_symmetry.space_group_name_H-M   'P 1'
#
loop_
_entity.id
_entity.type
_entity.pdbx_description
1 polymer ?
#
loop_
_entity_poly.entity_id
_entity_poly.type
_entity_poly.pdbx_seq_one_letter_code
_entity_poly.pdbx_strand_id
1 'polypeptide(L)'
;MRSKMEGGRVTMTAEQAAEWIRPDLARVVAAKEERLGSRMRAYEALGSKLGRSPTWIRKVLGRAPDVTVGLQDALNIRAAYERLCARVENAADALEAGNEELRRELDAALGGDRTGVARPSQSAASRPAEAPEVSQRVAPASAPVAPPAAAPRLRKKASGELTELPLFGAMEPRP
;
A
#
# COMPACT_ATOMS: atom_id res chain seq x y z
N MET A 1 -54.05 -18.95 -28.01
CA MET A 1 -52.63 -18.92 -28.40
C MET A 1 -51.76 -19.08 -27.15
N ARG A 2 -51.17 -20.26 -26.93
CA ARG A 2 -50.19 -20.50 -25.86
C ARG A 2 -48.80 -20.31 -26.47
N SER A 3 -48.15 -19.20 -26.14
CA SER A 3 -46.75 -18.98 -26.49
C SER A 3 -45.90 -19.90 -25.63
N LYS A 4 -45.29 -20.90 -26.26
CA LYS A 4 -44.35 -21.84 -25.66
C LYS A 4 -43.04 -21.08 -25.46
N MET A 5 -42.79 -20.57 -24.25
CA MET A 5 -41.46 -20.09 -23.88
C MET A 5 -40.54 -21.32 -23.81
N GLU A 6 -39.85 -21.58 -24.91
CA GLU A 6 -38.77 -22.54 -24.97
C GLU A 6 -37.58 -21.94 -24.21
N GLY A 7 -37.60 -22.12 -22.89
CA GLY A 7 -36.45 -21.88 -22.02
C GLY A 7 -35.38 -22.91 -22.31
N GLY A 8 -34.62 -22.71 -23.38
CA GLY A 8 -33.42 -23.47 -23.67
C GLY A 8 -32.47 -23.37 -22.49
N ARG A 9 -32.11 -24.51 -21.89
CA ARG A 9 -31.02 -24.58 -20.92
C ARG A 9 -29.74 -24.12 -21.62
N VAL A 10 -29.36 -22.85 -21.43
CA VAL A 10 -28.06 -22.34 -21.85
C VAL A 10 -27.02 -23.08 -21.01
N THR A 11 -26.43 -24.12 -21.59
CA THR A 11 -25.31 -24.82 -20.99
C THR A 11 -24.07 -23.97 -21.22
N MET A 12 -23.55 -23.38 -20.14
CA MET A 12 -22.34 -22.58 -20.20
C MET A 12 -21.18 -23.48 -20.64
N THR A 13 -20.60 -23.19 -21.80
CA THR A 13 -19.48 -23.97 -22.33
C THR A 13 -18.19 -23.64 -21.57
N ALA A 14 -17.19 -24.52 -21.61
CA ALA A 14 -15.89 -24.27 -20.98
C ALA A 14 -15.21 -23.01 -21.54
N GLU A 15 -15.44 -22.70 -22.81
CA GLU A 15 -14.94 -21.49 -23.47
C GLU A 15 -15.64 -20.23 -22.91
N GLN A 16 -16.96 -20.27 -22.73
CA GLN A 16 -17.70 -19.18 -22.09
C GLN A 16 -17.29 -18.98 -20.62
N ALA A 17 -17.02 -20.07 -19.90
CA ALA A 17 -16.48 -20.00 -18.54
C ALA A 17 -15.09 -19.36 -18.50
N ALA A 18 -14.22 -19.69 -19.47
CA ALA A 18 -12.90 -19.07 -19.60
C ALA A 18 -13.01 -17.57 -19.91
N GLU A 19 -13.90 -17.15 -20.80
CA GLU A 19 -14.14 -15.72 -21.07
C GLU A 19 -14.64 -14.97 -19.84
N TRP A 20 -15.59 -15.56 -19.11
CA TRP A 20 -16.18 -14.93 -17.94
C TRP A 20 -15.19 -14.75 -16.79
N ILE A 21 -14.26 -15.71 -16.60
CA ILE A 21 -13.35 -15.69 -15.46
C ILE A 21 -12.01 -14.98 -15.72
N ARG A 22 -11.63 -14.78 -16.98
CA ARG A 22 -10.41 -14.03 -17.36
C ARG A 22 -10.28 -12.65 -16.71
N PRO A 23 -11.31 -11.78 -16.65
CA PRO A 23 -11.18 -10.49 -15.98
C PRO A 23 -10.86 -10.64 -14.49
N ASP A 24 -11.51 -11.60 -13.81
CA ASP A 24 -11.24 -11.90 -12.39
C ASP A 24 -9.80 -12.39 -12.22
N LEU A 25 -9.35 -13.30 -13.08
CA LEU A 25 -7.97 -13.80 -13.09
C LEU A 25 -6.96 -12.67 -13.28
N ALA A 26 -7.22 -11.76 -14.23
CA ALA A 26 -6.34 -10.62 -14.51
C ALA A 26 -6.23 -9.68 -13.31
N ARG A 27 -7.33 -9.37 -12.63
CA ARG A 27 -7.34 -8.54 -11.41
C ARG A 27 -6.56 -9.19 -10.26
N VAL A 28 -6.75 -10.49 -10.06
CA VAL A 28 -6.02 -11.24 -9.01
C VAL A 28 -4.52 -11.26 -9.30
N VAL A 29 -4.12 -11.45 -10.56
CA VAL A 29 -2.71 -11.40 -10.97
C VAL A 29 -2.15 -9.99 -10.76
N ALA A 30 -2.85 -8.94 -11.20
CA ALA A 30 -2.39 -7.56 -11.05
C ALA A 30 -2.16 -7.17 -9.58
N ALA A 31 -3.10 -7.50 -8.70
CA ALA A 31 -2.95 -7.23 -7.27
C ALA A 31 -1.80 -8.03 -6.63
N LYS A 32 -1.52 -9.23 -7.14
CA LYS A 32 -0.36 -10.03 -6.69
C LYS A 32 0.95 -9.48 -7.24
N GLU A 33 0.96 -8.99 -8.48
CA GLU A 33 2.11 -8.37 -9.12
C GLU A 33 2.52 -7.11 -8.37
N GLU A 34 1.56 -6.24 -8.04
CA GLU A 34 1.77 -5.05 -7.22
C GLU A 34 2.41 -5.39 -5.87
N ARG A 35 1.89 -6.43 -5.18
CA ARG A 35 2.43 -6.86 -3.88
C ARG A 35 3.81 -7.52 -3.96
N LEU A 36 4.09 -8.28 -5.01
CA LEU A 36 5.31 -9.11 -5.12
C LEU A 36 6.42 -8.44 -5.95
N GLY A 37 6.10 -7.34 -6.64
CA GLY A 37 7.01 -6.61 -7.52
C GLY A 37 7.39 -7.36 -8.80
N SER A 38 6.70 -8.46 -9.12
CA SER A 38 7.00 -9.27 -10.31
C SER A 38 5.78 -10.05 -10.78
N ARG A 39 5.46 -9.89 -12.06
CA ARG A 39 4.40 -10.65 -12.74
C ARG A 39 4.66 -12.16 -12.75
N MET A 40 5.92 -12.56 -12.86
CA MET A 40 6.28 -13.97 -12.85
C MET A 40 6.02 -14.60 -11.47
N ARG A 41 6.42 -13.91 -10.40
CA ARG A 41 6.09 -14.32 -9.01
C ARG A 41 4.58 -14.33 -8.75
N ALA A 42 3.82 -13.42 -9.37
CA ALA A 42 2.36 -13.42 -9.28
C ALA A 42 1.75 -14.68 -9.90
N TYR A 43 2.21 -15.09 -11.09
CA TYR A 43 1.79 -16.34 -11.72
C TYR A 43 2.20 -17.57 -10.90
N GLU A 44 3.41 -17.60 -10.34
CA GLU A 44 3.86 -18.69 -9.47
C GLU A 44 3.01 -18.82 -8.21
N ALA A 45 2.82 -17.70 -7.51
CA ALA A 45 2.05 -17.67 -6.27
C ALA A 45 0.57 -17.99 -6.48
N LEU A 46 -0.01 -17.60 -7.62
CA LEU A 46 -1.39 -17.95 -7.95
C LEU A 46 -1.51 -19.38 -8.47
N GLY A 47 -0.58 -19.82 -9.33
CA GLY A 47 -0.55 -21.16 -9.89
C GLY A 47 -0.43 -22.22 -8.81
N SER A 48 0.51 -22.04 -7.87
CA SER A 48 0.67 -22.92 -6.72
C SER A 48 -0.62 -23.06 -5.90
N LYS A 49 -1.37 -21.96 -5.70
CA LYS A 49 -2.67 -22.00 -5.00
C LYS A 49 -3.78 -22.69 -5.79
N LEU A 50 -3.75 -22.60 -7.12
CA LEU A 50 -4.73 -23.22 -8.01
C LEU A 50 -4.38 -24.67 -8.36
N GLY A 51 -3.21 -25.17 -7.96
CA GLY A 51 -2.69 -26.46 -8.44
C GLY A 51 -2.34 -26.46 -9.92
N ARG A 52 -2.03 -25.29 -10.49
CA ARG A 52 -1.73 -25.07 -11.91
C ARG A 52 -0.33 -24.47 -12.10
N SER A 53 0.24 -24.66 -13.28
CA SER A 53 1.55 -24.09 -13.59
C SER A 53 1.46 -22.57 -13.86
N PRO A 54 2.53 -21.81 -13.63
CA PRO A 54 2.58 -20.38 -13.98
C PRO A 54 2.32 -20.17 -15.49
N THR A 55 2.84 -21.08 -16.32
CA THR A 55 2.63 -21.10 -17.77
C THR A 55 1.16 -21.25 -18.14
N TRP A 56 0.41 -22.10 -17.42
CA TRP A 56 -1.03 -22.27 -17.64
C TRP A 56 -1.76 -20.94 -17.43
N ILE A 57 -1.47 -20.21 -16.36
CA ILE A 57 -2.08 -18.90 -16.09
C ILE A 57 -1.79 -17.92 -17.23
N ARG A 58 -0.52 -17.86 -17.68
CA ARG A 58 -0.12 -17.00 -18.80
C ARG A 58 -0.90 -17.34 -20.07
N LYS A 59 -1.09 -18.63 -20.36
CA LYS A 59 -1.85 -19.10 -21.53
C LYS A 59 -3.35 -18.78 -21.43
N VAL A 60 -3.95 -18.96 -20.25
CA VAL A 60 -5.37 -18.59 -20.02
C VAL A 60 -5.58 -17.09 -20.26
N LEU A 61 -4.70 -16.24 -19.73
CA LEU A 61 -4.76 -14.79 -19.95
C LEU A 61 -4.46 -14.41 -21.41
N GLY A 62 -3.52 -15.09 -22.04
CA GLY A 62 -3.14 -14.90 -23.44
C GLY A 62 -4.09 -15.51 -24.47
N ARG A 63 -5.23 -16.07 -24.04
CA ARG A 63 -6.25 -16.69 -24.90
C ARG A 63 -5.69 -17.83 -25.79
N ALA A 64 -4.71 -18.57 -25.29
CA ALA A 64 -4.14 -19.67 -26.05
C ALA A 64 -5.18 -20.80 -26.24
N PRO A 65 -5.35 -21.34 -27.46
CA PRO A 65 -6.41 -22.32 -27.76
C PRO A 65 -6.13 -23.72 -27.20
N ASP A 66 -4.90 -24.00 -26.76
CA ASP A 66 -4.47 -25.28 -26.21
C ASP A 66 -4.75 -25.43 -24.70
N VAL A 67 -5.36 -24.42 -24.08
CA VAL A 67 -5.63 -24.41 -22.64
C VAL A 67 -7.11 -24.23 -22.36
N THR A 68 -7.67 -25.18 -21.62
CA THR A 68 -9.04 -25.13 -21.12
C THR A 68 -9.05 -24.70 -19.66
N VAL A 69 -10.14 -24.01 -19.28
CA VAL A 69 -10.45 -23.69 -17.89
C VAL A 69 -11.57 -24.61 -17.46
N GLY A 70 -11.28 -25.53 -16.54
CA GLY A 70 -12.30 -26.39 -15.96
C GLY A 70 -13.21 -25.62 -15.02
N LEU A 71 -14.39 -26.17 -14.73
CA LEU A 71 -15.32 -25.56 -13.76
C LEU A 71 -14.66 -25.31 -12.40
N GLN A 72 -13.88 -26.27 -11.91
CA GLN A 72 -13.17 -26.13 -10.64
C GLN A 72 -12.16 -24.98 -10.66
N ASP A 73 -11.44 -24.82 -11.76
CA ASP A 73 -10.49 -23.71 -11.92
C ASP A 73 -11.22 -22.37 -11.90
N ALA A 74 -12.36 -22.28 -12.59
CA ALA A 74 -13.18 -21.08 -12.62
C ALA A 74 -13.69 -20.69 -11.23
N LEU A 75 -14.22 -21.65 -10.47
CA LEU A 75 -14.68 -21.42 -9.09
C LEU A 75 -13.52 -21.03 -8.16
N ASN A 76 -12.36 -21.67 -8.29
CA ASN A 76 -11.19 -21.34 -7.49
C ASN A 76 -10.67 -19.93 -7.78
N ILE A 77 -10.66 -19.51 -9.04
CA ILE A 77 -10.28 -18.15 -9.44
C ILE A 77 -11.30 -17.14 -8.89
N ARG A 78 -12.60 -17.43 -9.00
CA ARG A 78 -13.64 -16.56 -8.47
C ARG A 78 -13.50 -16.35 -6.96
N ALA A 79 -13.30 -17.42 -6.20
CA ALA A 79 -13.05 -17.34 -4.77
C ALA A 79 -11.74 -16.58 -4.45
N ALA A 80 -10.71 -16.68 -5.30
CA ALA A 80 -9.49 -15.88 -5.14
C ALA A 80 -9.74 -14.38 -5.36
N TYR A 81 -10.60 -14.04 -6.32
CA TYR A 81 -11.03 -12.68 -6.59
C TYR A 81 -11.91 -12.11 -5.47
N GLU A 82 -12.89 -12.86 -4.97
CA GLU A 82 -13.74 -12.43 -3.85
C GLU A 82 -12.91 -12.15 -2.59
N ARG A 83 -11.93 -13.02 -2.28
CA ARG A 83 -10.98 -12.75 -1.19
C ARG A 83 -10.11 -11.52 -1.43
N LEU A 84 -9.87 -11.13 -2.68
CA LEU A 84 -9.17 -9.89 -2.99
C LEU A 84 -10.08 -8.69 -2.70
N CYS A 85 -11.33 -8.71 -3.18
CA CYS A 85 -12.31 -7.65 -2.88
C CYS A 85 -12.48 -7.45 -1.37
N ALA A 86 -12.73 -8.54 -0.64
CA ALA A 86 -12.88 -8.46 0.82
C ALA A 86 -11.66 -7.87 1.53
N ARG A 87 -10.43 -8.13 1.04
CA ARG A 87 -9.23 -7.50 1.61
C ARG A 87 -9.15 -6.01 1.33
N VAL A 88 -9.57 -5.59 0.13
CA VAL A 88 -9.57 -4.17 -0.25
C VAL A 88 -10.63 -3.41 0.55
N GLU A 89 -11.83 -3.98 0.69
CA GLU A 89 -12.92 -3.43 1.49
C GLU A 89 -12.49 -3.30 2.97
N ASN A 90 -11.98 -4.38 3.58
CA ASN A 90 -11.49 -4.31 4.96
C ASN A 90 -10.34 -3.31 5.16
N ALA A 91 -9.48 -3.12 4.14
CA ALA A 91 -8.42 -2.12 4.22
C ALA A 91 -8.97 -0.69 4.13
N ALA A 92 -10.02 -0.48 3.32
CA ALA A 92 -10.71 0.81 3.25
C ALA A 92 -11.40 1.14 4.59
N ASP A 93 -12.12 0.18 5.18
CA ASP A 93 -12.78 0.36 6.48
C ASP A 93 -11.77 0.70 7.59
N ALA A 94 -10.62 0.02 7.60
CA ALA A 94 -9.55 0.29 8.56
C ALA A 94 -8.93 1.70 8.39
N LEU A 95 -8.80 2.18 7.15
CA LEU A 95 -8.32 3.52 6.86
C LEU A 95 -9.34 4.60 7.27
N GLU A 96 -10.63 4.35 7.06
CA GLU A 96 -11.69 5.27 7.49
C GLU A 96 -11.73 5.39 9.02
N ALA A 97 -11.72 4.26 9.74
CA ALA A 97 -11.67 4.25 11.20
C ALA A 97 -10.41 4.95 11.75
N GLY A 98 -9.25 4.73 11.11
CA GLY A 98 -8.01 5.42 11.47
C GLY A 98 -8.07 6.92 11.24
N ASN A 99 -8.66 7.37 10.12
CA ASN A 99 -8.86 8.80 9.85
C ASN A 99 -9.82 9.45 10.84
N GLU A 100 -10.88 8.75 11.27
CA GLU A 100 -11.79 9.25 12.29
C GLU A 100 -11.13 9.39 13.65
N GLU A 101 -10.26 8.45 14.03
CA GLU A 101 -9.46 8.57 15.26
C GLU A 101 -8.51 9.78 15.18
N LEU A 102 -7.77 9.93 14.08
CA LEU A 102 -6.88 11.07 13.89
C LEU A 102 -7.62 12.42 13.92
N ARG A 103 -8.85 12.48 13.39
CA ARG A 103 -9.71 13.67 13.49
C ARG A 103 -10.10 13.94 14.94
N ARG A 104 -10.48 12.92 15.71
CA ARG A 104 -10.81 13.06 17.14
C ARG A 104 -9.60 13.52 17.95
N GLU A 105 -8.41 12.98 17.68
CA GLU A 105 -7.16 13.42 18.30
C GLU A 105 -6.82 14.88 17.95
N LEU A 106 -6.98 15.27 16.69
CA LEU A 106 -6.77 16.63 16.23
C LEU A 106 -7.76 17.61 16.85
N ASP A 107 -9.04 17.26 16.90
CA ASP A 107 -10.07 18.07 17.56
C ASP A 107 -9.82 18.19 19.07
N ALA A 108 -9.34 17.13 19.73
CA ALA A 108 -8.95 17.17 21.14
C ALA A 108 -7.74 18.07 21.37
N ALA A 109 -6.71 17.98 20.52
CA ALA A 109 -5.51 18.81 20.59
C ALA A 109 -5.81 20.30 20.32
N LEU A 110 -6.67 20.61 19.35
CA LEU A 110 -7.07 21.98 19.02
C LEU A 110 -8.14 22.54 19.97
N GLY A 111 -8.98 21.68 20.56
CA GLY A 111 -10.00 22.04 21.54
C GLY A 111 -9.42 22.34 22.92
N GLY A 112 -8.32 21.66 23.29
CA GLY A 112 -7.59 21.90 24.54
C GLY A 112 -7.00 23.32 24.67
N ASP A 113 -6.77 24.01 23.55
CA ASP A 113 -6.23 25.38 23.52
C ASP A 113 -7.32 26.47 23.59
N ARG A 114 -8.62 26.11 23.57
CA ARG A 114 -9.73 27.09 23.57
C ARG A 114 -10.41 27.27 24.93
N THR A 115 -10.14 26.41 25.91
CA THR A 115 -10.59 26.55 27.29
C THR A 115 -9.59 27.36 28.11
N GLY A 116 -9.47 28.66 27.84
CA GLY A 116 -8.54 29.50 28.61
C GLY A 116 -8.51 30.99 28.32
N VAL A 117 -9.18 31.50 27.28
CA VAL A 117 -9.34 32.95 27.14
C VAL A 117 -10.67 33.34 27.78
N ALA A 118 -10.64 33.44 29.10
CA ALA A 118 -11.61 34.24 29.84
C ALA A 118 -11.65 35.63 29.19
N ARG A 119 -12.76 35.92 28.51
CA ARG A 119 -13.07 37.24 27.97
C ARG A 119 -12.94 38.26 29.10
N PRO A 120 -11.91 39.13 29.12
CA PRO A 120 -11.92 40.22 30.07
C PRO A 120 -13.04 41.15 29.63
N SER A 121 -13.98 41.40 30.54
CA SER A 121 -14.93 42.49 30.42
C SER A 121 -14.16 43.81 30.29
N GLN A 122 -13.91 44.26 29.06
CA GLN A 122 -13.40 45.60 28.80
C GLN A 122 -14.57 46.56 28.67
N SER A 123 -15.05 47.00 29.84
CA SER A 123 -15.49 48.39 29.99
C SER A 123 -14.32 49.15 30.59
N ALA A 124 -13.65 49.97 29.77
CA ALA A 124 -13.00 51.25 30.13
C ALA A 124 -11.86 51.57 29.16
N ALA A 125 -12.04 52.72 28.48
CA ALA A 125 -11.03 53.75 28.25
C ALA A 125 -9.71 53.39 27.54
N SER A 126 -9.65 53.78 26.25
CA SER A 126 -8.58 54.55 25.60
C SER A 126 -7.22 54.71 26.32
N ARG A 127 -6.16 54.07 25.78
CA ARG A 127 -4.97 54.75 25.18
C ARG A 127 -3.94 53.73 24.64
N PRO A 128 -3.14 54.09 23.61
CA PRO A 128 -2.22 53.18 22.91
C PRO A 128 -0.75 53.37 23.32
N ALA A 129 0.04 52.28 23.21
CA ALA A 129 1.52 52.16 23.23
C ALA A 129 1.81 50.77 23.84
N GLU A 130 2.70 49.89 23.40
CA GLU A 130 3.88 49.90 22.54
C GLU A 130 4.21 48.39 22.33
N ALA A 131 4.64 47.98 21.15
CA ALA A 131 5.14 46.60 20.94
C ALA A 131 6.52 46.45 21.61
N PRO A 132 6.86 45.25 22.14
CA PRO A 132 8.00 44.57 21.54
C PRO A 132 7.99 43.03 21.55
N GLU A 133 8.63 42.54 20.48
CA GLU A 133 9.53 41.40 20.33
C GLU A 133 9.18 39.94 20.68
N VAL A 134 9.25 39.16 19.59
CA VAL A 134 9.35 37.70 19.48
C VAL A 134 10.63 37.21 20.15
N SER A 135 10.50 36.40 21.20
CA SER A 135 11.65 35.76 21.85
C SER A 135 11.87 34.36 21.29
N GLN A 136 12.82 34.24 20.36
CA GLN A 136 13.38 32.97 19.89
C GLN A 136 14.24 32.36 21.00
N ARG A 137 13.94 31.12 21.43
CA ARG A 137 14.89 30.32 22.23
C ARG A 137 15.53 29.24 21.37
N VAL A 138 16.80 29.48 21.10
CA VAL A 138 17.81 28.61 20.52
C VAL A 138 18.23 27.52 21.52
N ALA A 139 18.44 26.30 21.03
CA ALA A 139 19.02 25.18 21.77
C ALA A 139 20.55 25.30 21.87
N PRO A 140 21.18 24.83 22.97
CA PRO A 140 22.62 24.60 23.00
C PRO A 140 22.99 23.11 22.85
N ALA A 141 24.06 22.86 22.10
CA ALA A 141 24.69 21.57 21.84
C ALA A 141 26.02 21.40 22.59
N SER A 142 26.54 20.15 22.60
CA SER A 142 27.94 19.66 22.79
C SER A 142 28.17 18.83 24.08
N ALA A 143 28.37 17.50 24.07
CA ALA A 143 29.52 16.62 23.68
C ALA A 143 30.56 16.43 24.83
N PRO A 144 31.55 15.46 24.88
CA PRO A 144 31.91 14.26 24.06
C PRO A 144 32.52 13.00 24.84
N VAL A 145 32.86 11.89 24.12
CA VAL A 145 34.04 10.92 24.29
C VAL A 145 34.11 9.99 25.55
N ALA A 146 34.53 8.70 25.61
CA ALA A 146 35.25 7.70 24.78
C ALA A 146 35.02 6.21 25.25
N PRO A 147 35.40 5.17 24.46
CA PRO A 147 35.50 3.72 24.80
C PRO A 147 36.95 3.30 25.15
N PRO A 148 37.28 2.11 25.75
CA PRO A 148 37.56 0.87 24.95
C PRO A 148 37.55 -0.50 25.72
N ALA A 149 37.52 -1.64 24.99
CA ALA A 149 38.30 -2.89 25.24
C ALA A 149 37.77 -4.06 24.34
N ALA A 150 38.39 -4.32 23.19
CA ALA A 150 39.35 -5.43 22.94
C ALA A 150 38.70 -6.83 22.86
N ALA A 151 38.26 -7.33 21.68
CA ALA A 151 39.01 -8.04 20.60
C ALA A 151 39.24 -9.57 20.87
N PRO A 152 39.51 -10.49 19.90
CA PRO A 152 39.66 -10.36 18.45
C PRO A 152 39.02 -11.47 17.53
N ARG A 153 38.56 -11.02 16.35
CA ARG A 153 38.77 -11.52 14.96
C ARG A 153 38.95 -13.03 14.65
N LEU A 154 38.20 -13.49 13.63
CA LEU A 154 38.81 -14.20 12.51
C LEU A 154 38.34 -13.64 11.15
N ARG A 155 39.33 -13.17 10.38
CA ARG A 155 39.23 -12.71 8.99
C ARG A 155 39.18 -13.89 8.02
N LYS A 156 38.41 -13.77 6.92
CA LYS A 156 38.98 -13.82 5.55
C LYS A 156 37.97 -13.30 4.51
N LYS A 157 38.25 -12.08 3.99
CA LYS A 157 38.50 -11.70 2.58
C LYS A 157 37.43 -12.12 1.56
N ALA A 158 37.04 -11.33 0.57
CA ALA A 158 37.17 -9.92 0.17
C ALA A 158 36.56 -9.90 -1.24
N SER A 159 35.79 -8.87 -1.60
CA SER A 159 35.90 -8.12 -2.87
C SER A 159 34.65 -7.26 -3.08
N GLY A 160 34.86 -5.97 -3.36
CA GLY A 160 33.91 -5.15 -4.11
C GLY A 160 33.15 -4.14 -3.27
N GLU A 161 33.66 -2.91 -3.27
CA GLU A 161 33.29 -1.74 -2.48
C GLU A 161 31.80 -1.33 -2.55
N LEU A 162 31.23 -1.12 -1.35
CA LEU A 162 29.97 -0.44 -1.09
C LEU A 162 30.28 1.01 -0.67
N THR A 163 30.96 1.71 -1.56
CA THR A 163 31.24 3.15 -1.48
C THR A 163 30.77 3.64 -2.84
N GLU A 164 29.70 4.40 -2.97
CA GLU A 164 29.62 5.79 -2.55
C GLU A 164 28.12 6.14 -2.42
N LEU A 165 27.67 6.39 -1.19
CA LEU A 165 26.36 6.98 -0.90
C LEU A 165 26.39 8.45 -1.33
N PRO A 166 25.46 8.97 -2.15
CA PRO A 166 25.45 10.38 -2.49
C PRO A 166 24.80 11.19 -1.36
N LEU A 167 25.55 11.41 -0.28
CA LEU A 167 25.36 12.56 0.59
C LEU A 167 26.62 13.43 0.45
N PHE A 168 26.44 14.65 -0.06
CA PHE A 168 27.45 15.71 -0.25
C PHE A 168 28.27 15.67 -1.55
N GLY A 169 27.63 16.11 -2.65
CA GLY A 169 28.29 16.59 -3.87
C GLY A 169 27.71 17.94 -4.27
N ALA A 170 27.85 18.95 -3.42
CA ALA A 170 27.71 20.35 -3.82
C ALA A 170 29.12 20.94 -3.94
N MET A 171 29.35 21.74 -4.98
CA MET A 171 30.62 22.32 -5.47
C MET A 171 31.43 21.32 -6.32
N GLU A 172 31.72 21.53 -7.60
CA GLU A 172 32.28 22.75 -8.22
C GLU A 172 32.20 22.70 -9.78
N PRO A 173 32.79 23.64 -10.56
CA PRO A 173 32.12 24.39 -11.64
C PRO A 173 32.29 23.78 -13.05
N ARG A 174 31.51 24.32 -14.00
CA ARG A 174 31.53 23.96 -15.43
C ARG A 174 31.98 25.18 -16.26
N PRO A 175 32.43 24.92 -17.49
CA PRO A 175 33.80 24.66 -17.92
C PRO A 175 34.69 25.92 -18.03
#